data_AF-A0A316L8N8-F1
#
_entry.id   AF-A0A316L8N8-F1
#
_cell.length_a   1.000
_cell.length_b   1.000
_cell.length_c   1.000
_cell.angle_alpha   90.00
_cell.angle_beta   90.00
_cell.angle_gamma   90.00
#
_symmetry.space_group_name_H-M   'P 1'
#
loop_
_entity.id
_entity.type
_entity.pdbx_description
1 polymer ?
#
loop_
_entity_poly.entity_id
_entity_poly.type
_entity_poly.pdbx_seq_one_letter_code
_entity_poly.pdbx_strand_id
1 'polypeptide(L)'
;MTQIAKKSARQGWQEEERQLLYERVRTAREQGQPLRSAFESIAQATGRKPNSVRNYYYAAVKEGELTVPGDRNAFTPFTQEEIETLIETVLSAQAHGISVRSITMTMGEGDKKAMLRYQNKYRSMVKNYPETVLAVYRRMQEEGKDTFNPYSQQRPHKSGRKPGSSQPPEVDETVQELVRTLRDIKTIDAAAFLQQLATLVSMASQARDNAG
;
A
#
# COMPACT_ATOMS: atom_id res chain seq x y z
N MET A 1 30.09 -26.78 -10.29
CA MET A 1 29.25 -25.62 -10.67
C MET A 1 27.90 -25.76 -9.97
N THR A 2 27.68 -25.03 -8.88
CA THR A 2 26.43 -25.14 -8.10
C THR A 2 25.53 -23.99 -8.50
N GLN A 3 24.58 -24.25 -9.41
CA GLN A 3 23.60 -23.25 -9.82
C GLN A 3 22.64 -22.98 -8.66
N ILE A 4 22.77 -21.82 -8.04
CA ILE A 4 21.78 -21.28 -7.11
C ILE A 4 20.58 -20.84 -7.94
N ALA A 5 19.53 -21.65 -7.93
CA ALA A 5 18.27 -21.35 -8.61
C ALA A 5 17.69 -20.02 -8.09
N LYS A 6 17.59 -19.04 -8.98
CA LYS A 6 16.85 -17.78 -8.77
C LYS A 6 15.43 -18.14 -8.32
N LYS A 7 15.07 -17.80 -7.08
CA LYS A 7 13.68 -17.88 -6.57
C LYS A 7 12.81 -16.99 -7.44
N SER A 8 12.12 -17.61 -8.41
CA SER A 8 11.05 -17.00 -9.19
C SER A 8 10.09 -16.27 -8.24
N ALA A 9 9.76 -15.03 -8.57
CA ALA A 9 8.66 -14.31 -7.94
C ALA A 9 7.39 -15.13 -8.20
N ARG A 10 7.00 -15.97 -7.23
CA ARG A 10 5.97 -17.00 -7.41
C ARG A 10 4.65 -16.38 -7.85
N GLN A 11 4.33 -16.58 -9.11
CA GLN A 11 3.05 -16.26 -9.72
C GLN A 11 2.02 -17.29 -9.23
N GLY A 12 1.03 -16.83 -8.48
CA GLY A 12 -0.09 -17.66 -7.99
C GLY A 12 0.20 -18.56 -6.78
N TRP A 13 -0.86 -19.22 -6.31
CA TRP A 13 -0.82 -20.31 -5.33
C TRP A 13 -0.77 -21.65 -6.09
N GLN A 14 0.12 -22.55 -5.72
CA GLN A 14 0.17 -23.89 -6.31
C GLN A 14 -0.89 -24.80 -5.66
N GLU A 15 -1.35 -25.83 -6.37
CA GLU A 15 -2.36 -26.77 -5.85
C GLU A 15 -1.88 -27.46 -4.57
N GLU A 16 -0.59 -27.84 -4.50
CA GLU A 16 -0.04 -28.47 -3.30
C GLU A 16 -0.04 -27.51 -2.10
N GLU A 17 0.22 -26.22 -2.35
CA GLU A 17 0.17 -25.20 -1.30
C GLU A 17 -1.26 -24.94 -0.81
N ARG A 18 -2.26 -25.05 -1.70
CA ARG A 18 -3.69 -24.95 -1.35
C ARG A 18 -4.12 -26.12 -0.48
N GLN A 19 -3.83 -27.35 -0.92
CA GLN A 19 -4.18 -28.57 -0.18
C GLN A 19 -3.55 -28.60 1.21
N LEU A 20 -2.26 -28.25 1.29
CA LEU A 20 -1.56 -28.14 2.57
C LEU A 20 -2.19 -27.09 3.49
N LEU A 21 -2.62 -25.94 2.94
CA LEU A 21 -3.33 -24.93 3.71
C LEU A 21 -4.64 -25.47 4.28
N TYR A 22 -5.39 -26.21 3.47
CA TYR A 22 -6.70 -26.75 3.86
C TYR A 22 -6.56 -27.80 4.95
N GLU A 23 -5.60 -28.71 4.81
CA GLU A 23 -5.27 -29.71 5.81
C GLU A 23 -4.89 -29.04 7.15
N ARG A 24 -3.93 -28.10 7.13
CA ARG A 24 -3.45 -27.43 8.36
C ARG A 24 -4.52 -26.62 9.06
N VAL A 25 -5.40 -25.96 8.31
CA VAL A 25 -6.55 -25.23 8.88
C VAL A 25 -7.55 -26.20 9.50
N ARG A 26 -7.83 -27.32 8.85
CA ARG A 26 -8.72 -28.36 9.37
C ARG A 26 -8.15 -28.94 10.67
N THR A 27 -6.89 -29.38 10.67
CA THR A 27 -6.22 -29.93 11.87
C THR A 27 -6.20 -28.93 13.02
N ALA A 28 -5.88 -27.66 12.76
CA ALA A 28 -5.87 -26.64 13.80
C ALA A 28 -7.26 -26.48 14.43
N ARG A 29 -8.34 -26.53 13.63
CA ARG A 29 -9.72 -26.47 14.15
C ARG A 29 -10.11 -27.71 14.95
N GLU A 30 -9.80 -28.91 14.45
CA GLU A 30 -10.06 -30.17 15.16
C GLU A 30 -9.35 -30.19 16.53
N GLN A 31 -8.20 -29.52 16.64
CA GLN A 31 -7.42 -29.38 17.87
C GLN A 31 -7.81 -28.16 18.72
N GLY A 32 -8.82 -27.38 18.33
CA GLY A 32 -9.22 -26.15 19.03
C GLY A 32 -8.15 -25.04 19.03
N GLN A 33 -7.19 -25.08 18.11
CA GLN A 33 -6.13 -24.11 17.97
C GLN A 33 -6.58 -22.88 17.15
N PRO A 34 -6.01 -21.69 17.40
CA PRO A 34 -6.33 -20.51 16.61
C PRO A 34 -5.84 -20.65 15.17
N LEU A 35 -6.63 -20.20 14.18
CA LEU A 35 -6.26 -20.20 12.75
C LEU A 35 -4.89 -19.56 12.46
N ARG A 36 -4.46 -18.64 13.31
CA ARG A 36 -3.14 -18.04 13.24
C ARG A 36 -2.01 -19.08 13.29
N SER A 37 -2.10 -20.11 14.12
CA SER A 37 -1.07 -21.16 14.23
C SER A 37 -0.96 -21.93 12.91
N ALA A 38 -2.10 -22.27 12.28
CA ALA A 38 -2.13 -22.90 10.96
C ALA A 38 -1.44 -22.02 9.90
N PHE A 39 -1.76 -20.71 9.87
CA PHE A 39 -1.15 -19.79 8.90
C PHE A 39 0.36 -19.63 9.09
N GLU A 40 0.84 -19.56 10.33
CA GLU A 40 2.27 -19.50 10.63
C GLU A 40 2.98 -20.81 10.22
N SER A 41 2.36 -21.95 10.47
CA SER A 41 2.87 -23.28 10.10
C SER A 41 3.04 -23.43 8.58
N ILE A 42 2.05 -23.00 7.79
CA ILE A 42 2.12 -23.06 6.32
C ILE A 42 3.12 -22.04 5.78
N ALA A 43 3.17 -20.85 6.37
CA ALA A 43 4.16 -19.83 5.99
C ALA A 43 5.59 -20.36 6.14
N GLN A 44 5.87 -21.08 7.22
CA GLN A 44 7.15 -21.76 7.43
C GLN A 44 7.39 -22.86 6.39
N ALA A 45 6.41 -23.73 6.13
CA ALA A 45 6.55 -24.84 5.19
C ALA A 45 6.72 -24.40 3.72
N THR A 46 6.01 -23.35 3.30
CA THR A 46 6.00 -22.88 1.89
C THR A 46 7.02 -21.76 1.63
N GLY A 47 7.55 -21.16 2.69
CA GLY A 47 8.36 -19.93 2.62
C GLY A 47 7.56 -18.68 2.24
N ARG A 48 6.22 -18.73 2.30
CA ARG A 48 5.35 -17.56 2.08
C ARG A 48 5.28 -16.70 3.33
N LYS A 49 4.91 -15.42 3.16
CA LYS A 49 4.65 -14.53 4.31
C LYS A 49 3.34 -14.94 5.00
N PRO A 50 3.25 -14.99 6.35
CA PRO A 50 2.02 -15.34 7.06
C PRO A 50 0.79 -14.53 6.64
N ASN A 51 0.97 -13.23 6.38
CA ASN A 51 -0.12 -12.38 5.92
C ASN A 51 -0.59 -12.73 4.49
N SER A 52 0.29 -13.25 3.64
CA SER A 52 -0.09 -13.73 2.31
C SER A 52 -0.94 -14.99 2.41
N VAL A 53 -0.59 -15.92 3.32
CA VAL A 53 -1.36 -17.14 3.60
C VAL A 53 -2.75 -16.79 4.10
N ARG A 54 -2.82 -15.92 5.11
CA ARG A 54 -4.09 -15.41 5.65
C ARG A 54 -4.96 -14.77 4.57
N ASN A 55 -4.40 -13.89 3.75
CA ASN A 55 -5.16 -13.18 2.71
C ASN A 55 -5.75 -14.14 1.68
N TYR A 56 -4.98 -15.15 1.27
CA TYR A 56 -5.46 -16.17 0.35
C TYR A 56 -6.58 -17.00 0.96
N TYR A 57 -6.40 -17.47 2.20
CA TYR A 57 -7.44 -18.22 2.91
C TYR A 57 -8.79 -17.48 2.94
N TYR A 58 -8.81 -16.21 3.35
CA TYR A 58 -10.06 -15.45 3.41
C TYR A 58 -10.63 -15.10 2.03
N ALA A 59 -9.80 -14.99 0.99
CA ALA A 59 -10.27 -14.83 -0.39
C ALA A 59 -11.00 -16.10 -0.86
N ALA A 60 -10.39 -17.27 -0.68
CA ALA A 60 -10.98 -18.57 -1.03
C ALA A 60 -12.27 -18.85 -0.24
N VAL A 61 -12.34 -18.49 1.05
CA VAL A 61 -13.58 -18.55 1.84
C VAL A 61 -14.66 -17.63 1.26
N LYS A 62 -14.29 -16.42 0.84
CA LYS A 62 -15.24 -15.45 0.25
C LYS A 62 -15.76 -15.92 -1.11
N GLU A 63 -14.92 -16.56 -1.90
CA GLU A 63 -15.23 -17.09 -3.24
C GLU A 63 -16.02 -18.40 -3.19
N GLY A 64 -16.25 -18.95 -1.98
CA GLY A 64 -17.02 -20.18 -1.79
C GLY A 64 -16.22 -21.45 -2.03
N GLU A 65 -14.91 -21.36 -2.28
CA GLU A 65 -14.01 -22.50 -2.40
C GLU A 65 -13.83 -23.24 -1.06
N LEU A 66 -14.09 -22.56 0.05
CA LEU A 66 -13.94 -23.10 1.41
C LEU A 66 -15.18 -22.83 2.26
N THR A 67 -15.83 -23.90 2.70
CA THR A 67 -16.88 -23.83 3.72
C THR A 67 -16.25 -23.74 5.11
N VAL A 68 -16.63 -22.71 5.85
CA VAL A 68 -16.15 -22.47 7.22
C VAL A 68 -17.30 -22.67 8.21
N PRO A 69 -17.27 -23.71 9.05
CA PRO A 69 -18.16 -23.82 10.22
C PRO A 69 -17.75 -22.79 11.28
N GLY A 70 -18.75 -22.20 11.93
CA GLY A 70 -18.73 -21.50 13.23
C GLY A 70 -17.41 -20.85 13.70
N ASP A 71 -17.38 -19.52 13.67
CA ASP A 71 -17.01 -18.71 14.85
C ASP A 71 -17.19 -17.24 14.47
N ARG A 72 -18.41 -16.74 14.63
CA ARG A 72 -18.70 -15.31 14.53
C ARG A 72 -18.27 -14.68 15.86
N ASN A 73 -16.95 -14.58 16.08
CA ASN A 73 -16.37 -13.79 17.15
C ASN A 73 -17.08 -12.42 17.18
N ALA A 74 -17.58 -12.03 18.36
CA ALA A 74 -18.36 -10.81 18.66
C ALA A 74 -18.15 -9.67 17.64
N PHE A 75 -18.90 -9.73 16.54
CA PHE A 75 -18.83 -8.74 15.49
C PHE A 75 -19.75 -7.61 15.93
N THR A 76 -19.18 -6.56 16.50
CA THR A 76 -19.93 -5.33 16.71
C THR A 76 -20.04 -4.63 15.34
N PRO A 77 -21.23 -4.49 14.75
CA PRO A 77 -21.40 -3.70 13.54
C PRO A 77 -21.13 -2.23 13.84
N PHE A 78 -20.77 -1.47 12.81
CA PHE A 78 -20.73 -0.01 12.91
C PHE A 78 -22.15 0.54 12.86
N THR A 79 -22.49 1.49 13.72
CA THR A 79 -23.73 2.28 13.58
C THR A 79 -23.61 3.27 12.42
N GLN A 80 -24.72 3.84 11.98
CA GLN A 80 -24.70 4.80 10.89
C GLN A 80 -23.95 6.08 11.28
N GLU A 81 -24.11 6.53 12.51
CA GLU A 81 -23.44 7.71 13.08
C GLU A 81 -21.92 7.50 13.17
N GLU A 82 -21.47 6.30 13.57
CA GLU A 82 -20.04 5.96 13.57
C GLU A 82 -19.45 5.96 12.15
N ILE A 83 -20.23 5.55 11.14
CA ILE A 83 -19.81 5.55 9.74
C ILE A 83 -19.64 6.96 9.22
N GLU A 84 -20.62 7.82 9.47
CA GLU A 84 -20.60 9.22 9.06
C GLU A 84 -19.43 9.96 9.73
N THR A 85 -19.30 9.81 11.05
CA THR A 85 -18.18 10.38 11.83
C THR A 85 -16.84 9.92 11.28
N LEU A 86 -16.70 8.63 10.95
CA LEU A 86 -15.50 8.08 10.36
C LEU A 86 -15.18 8.70 9.00
N ILE A 87 -16.17 8.81 8.11
CA ILE A 87 -15.96 9.38 6.78
C ILE A 87 -15.59 10.86 6.92
N GLU A 88 -16.35 11.64 7.68
CA GLU A 88 -16.08 13.07 7.90
C GLU A 88 -14.66 13.32 8.43
N THR A 89 -14.30 12.62 9.51
CA THR A 89 -12.99 12.76 10.16
C THR A 89 -11.87 12.44 9.17
N VAL A 90 -12.03 11.36 8.39
CA VAL A 90 -11.01 10.95 7.43
C VAL A 90 -10.91 11.94 6.27
N LEU A 91 -12.03 12.37 5.67
CA LEU A 91 -11.99 13.29 4.52
C LEU A 91 -11.44 14.66 4.92
N SER A 92 -11.80 15.18 6.09
CA SER A 92 -11.28 16.46 6.58
C SER A 92 -9.78 16.38 6.88
N ALA A 93 -9.32 15.39 7.63
CA ALA A 93 -7.91 15.26 7.95
C ALA A 93 -7.04 14.91 6.73
N GLN A 94 -7.58 14.17 5.75
CA GLN A 94 -6.89 13.92 4.48
C GLN A 94 -6.70 15.19 3.64
N ALA A 95 -7.57 16.20 3.75
CA ALA A 95 -7.39 17.49 3.08
C ALA A 95 -6.10 18.19 3.53
N HIS A 96 -5.69 17.91 4.76
CA HIS A 96 -4.46 18.40 5.39
C HIS A 96 -3.24 17.48 5.16
N GLY A 97 -3.35 16.49 4.27
CA GLY A 97 -2.25 15.58 3.93
C GLY A 97 -1.99 14.46 4.95
N ILE A 98 -2.86 14.29 5.96
CA ILE A 98 -2.70 13.26 6.98
C ILE A 98 -3.09 11.89 6.40
N SER A 99 -2.26 10.87 6.64
CA SER A 99 -2.58 9.52 6.17
C SER A 99 -3.77 8.91 6.91
N VAL A 100 -4.62 8.17 6.18
CA VAL A 100 -5.75 7.40 6.75
C VAL A 100 -5.32 6.55 7.95
N ARG A 101 -4.13 5.95 7.91
CA ARG A 101 -3.60 5.15 9.02
C ARG A 101 -3.36 5.98 10.28
N SER A 102 -2.81 7.18 10.14
CA SER A 102 -2.61 8.07 11.28
C SER A 102 -3.94 8.52 11.86
N ILE A 103 -4.88 8.92 11.00
CA ILE A 103 -6.22 9.37 11.40
C ILE A 103 -6.94 8.27 12.19
N THR A 104 -6.99 7.07 11.63
CA THR A 104 -7.65 5.92 12.27
C THR A 104 -6.92 5.41 13.51
N MET A 105 -5.62 5.68 13.67
CA MET A 105 -4.90 5.42 14.92
C MET A 105 -5.34 6.37 16.03
N THR A 106 -5.49 7.65 15.71
CA THR A 106 -6.01 8.66 16.63
C THR A 106 -7.45 8.35 17.03
N MET A 107 -8.32 8.01 16.06
CA MET A 107 -9.70 7.60 16.33
C MET A 107 -9.80 6.33 17.20
N GLY A 108 -8.83 5.43 17.08
CA GLY A 108 -8.73 4.24 17.92
C GLY A 108 -8.05 4.50 19.26
N GLU A 109 -7.76 5.75 19.63
CA GLU A 109 -7.10 6.13 20.88
C GLU A 109 -5.77 5.37 21.12
N GLY A 110 -5.06 5.07 20.03
CA GLY A 110 -3.81 4.29 20.06
C GLY A 110 -4.01 2.76 20.09
N ASP A 111 -5.25 2.25 20.23
CA ASP A 111 -5.52 0.82 20.08
C ASP A 111 -5.41 0.38 18.62
N LYS A 112 -4.48 -0.54 18.37
CA LYS A 112 -4.24 -1.14 17.05
C LYS A 112 -5.45 -1.92 16.55
N LYS A 113 -6.23 -2.56 17.43
CA LYS A 113 -7.42 -3.31 17.00
C LYS A 113 -8.52 -2.34 16.54
N ALA A 114 -8.86 -1.32 17.35
CA ALA A 114 -9.80 -0.26 16.97
C ALA A 114 -9.37 0.45 15.67
N MET A 115 -8.10 0.85 15.55
CA MET A 115 -7.55 1.45 14.33
C MET A 115 -7.80 0.60 13.09
N LEU A 116 -7.52 -0.71 13.17
CA LEU A 116 -7.75 -1.62 12.04
C LEU A 116 -9.24 -1.73 11.70
N ARG A 117 -10.14 -1.67 12.69
CA ARG A 117 -11.59 -1.67 12.44
C ARG A 117 -12.00 -0.42 11.66
N TYR A 118 -11.62 0.77 12.13
CA TYR A 118 -11.90 2.04 11.43
C TYR A 118 -11.31 2.08 10.02
N GLN A 119 -10.03 1.69 9.88
CA GLN A 119 -9.36 1.67 8.57
C GLN A 119 -10.04 0.71 7.58
N ASN A 120 -10.40 -0.50 8.03
CA ASN A 120 -11.09 -1.47 7.19
C ASN A 120 -12.49 -0.98 6.81
N LYS A 121 -13.21 -0.36 7.75
CA LYS A 121 -14.54 0.20 7.49
C LYS A 121 -14.47 1.32 6.47
N TYR A 122 -13.57 2.29 6.62
CA TYR A 122 -13.38 3.37 5.65
C TYR A 122 -13.06 2.84 4.26
N ARG A 123 -12.11 1.89 4.16
CA ARG A 123 -11.77 1.25 2.87
C ARG A 123 -12.98 0.55 2.24
N SER A 124 -13.81 -0.11 3.04
CA SER A 124 -15.05 -0.74 2.55
C SER A 124 -16.07 0.29 2.06
N MET A 125 -16.23 1.42 2.75
CA MET A 125 -17.14 2.49 2.35
C MET A 125 -16.71 3.08 1.00
N VAL A 126 -15.44 3.44 0.87
CA VAL A 126 -14.90 4.01 -0.38
C VAL A 126 -15.07 3.05 -1.56
N LYS A 127 -14.86 1.74 -1.34
CA LYS A 127 -14.92 0.73 -2.40
C LYS A 127 -16.34 0.33 -2.78
N ASN A 128 -17.20 0.07 -1.79
CA ASN A 128 -18.48 -0.62 -2.00
C ASN A 128 -19.70 0.31 -1.86
N TYR A 129 -19.54 1.48 -1.23
CA TYR A 129 -20.65 2.40 -0.93
C TYR A 129 -20.30 3.84 -1.34
N PRO A 130 -19.99 4.10 -2.62
CA PRO A 130 -19.51 5.41 -3.06
C PRO A 130 -20.55 6.51 -2.90
N GLU A 131 -21.84 6.21 -3.10
CA GLU A 131 -22.92 7.19 -2.92
C GLU A 131 -22.97 7.73 -1.50
N THR A 132 -22.81 6.89 -0.49
CA THR A 132 -22.76 7.31 0.92
C THR A 132 -21.58 8.23 1.19
N VAL A 133 -20.40 7.89 0.66
CA VAL A 133 -19.19 8.72 0.83
C VAL A 133 -19.35 10.06 0.10
N LEU A 134 -19.91 10.06 -1.10
CA LEU A 134 -20.19 11.28 -1.87
C LEU A 134 -21.24 12.17 -1.20
N ALA A 135 -22.27 11.59 -0.56
CA ALA A 135 -23.26 12.35 0.19
C ALA A 135 -22.62 13.10 1.37
N VAL A 136 -21.78 12.42 2.17
CA VAL A 136 -21.02 13.07 3.25
C VAL A 136 -20.07 14.14 2.69
N TYR A 137 -19.35 13.83 1.61
CA TYR A 137 -18.46 14.77 0.94
C TYR A 137 -19.20 16.04 0.49
N ARG A 138 -20.34 15.92 -0.20
CA ARG A 138 -21.14 17.06 -0.67
C ARG A 138 -21.65 17.90 0.49
N ARG A 139 -22.17 17.27 1.54
CA ARG A 139 -22.60 17.97 2.75
C ARG A 139 -21.44 18.76 3.38
N MET A 140 -20.26 18.17 3.50
CA MET A 140 -19.08 18.88 4.03
C MET A 140 -18.66 20.05 3.13
N GLN A 141 -18.81 19.94 1.81
CA GLN A 141 -18.55 21.02 0.87
C GLN A 141 -19.56 22.17 1.01
N GLU A 142 -20.85 21.85 1.19
CA GLU A 142 -21.90 22.84 1.45
C GLU A 142 -21.67 23.58 2.79
N GLU A 143 -21.17 22.87 3.80
CA GLU A 143 -20.74 23.43 5.08
C GLU A 143 -19.43 24.25 4.98
N GLY A 144 -18.79 24.32 3.81
CA GLY A 144 -17.54 25.06 3.60
C GLY A 144 -16.31 24.45 4.25
N LYS A 145 -16.33 23.16 4.58
CA LYS A 145 -15.20 22.46 5.22
C LYS A 145 -14.15 22.05 4.20
N ASP A 146 -12.88 22.19 4.57
CA ASP A 146 -11.77 21.59 3.83
C ASP A 146 -11.93 20.07 3.80
N THR A 147 -12.17 19.53 2.61
CA THR A 147 -12.58 18.13 2.43
C THR A 147 -11.82 17.50 1.27
N PHE A 148 -11.20 16.35 1.51
CA PHE A 148 -10.56 15.55 0.48
C PHE A 148 -11.60 14.75 -0.32
N ASN A 149 -11.52 14.78 -1.66
CA ASN A 149 -12.34 13.92 -2.52
C ASN A 149 -11.60 12.58 -2.78
N PRO A 150 -12.09 11.44 -2.23
CA PRO A 150 -11.44 10.14 -2.40
C PRO A 150 -11.52 9.57 -3.82
N TYR A 151 -12.34 10.17 -4.69
CA TYR A 151 -12.55 9.78 -6.09
C TYR A 151 -11.91 10.76 -7.08
N SER A 152 -11.35 11.89 -6.60
CA SER A 152 -10.55 12.76 -7.46
C SER A 152 -9.34 11.98 -7.99
N GLN A 153 -9.04 12.10 -9.28
CA GLN A 153 -7.98 11.36 -9.97
C GLN A 153 -6.56 11.82 -9.58
N GLN A 154 -6.29 12.05 -8.30
CA GLN A 154 -4.96 12.39 -7.83
C GLN A 154 -4.57 11.51 -6.65
N ARG A 155 -4.14 10.29 -7.01
CA ARG A 155 -2.90 9.81 -6.43
C ARG A 155 -1.83 9.94 -7.50
N PRO A 156 -0.96 10.98 -7.47
CA PRO A 156 0.40 10.70 -7.88
C PRO A 156 0.81 9.50 -7.01
N HIS A 157 0.93 8.33 -7.65
CA HIS A 157 1.59 7.23 -7.01
C HIS A 157 2.90 7.82 -6.47
N LYS A 158 3.09 7.88 -5.14
CA LYS A 158 4.44 7.70 -4.61
C LYS A 158 4.90 6.45 -5.30
N SER A 159 5.83 6.61 -6.24
CA SER A 159 6.38 5.55 -7.07
C SER A 159 7.11 4.58 -6.14
N GLY A 160 6.31 3.75 -5.45
CA GLY A 160 6.74 2.51 -4.88
C GLY A 160 7.15 1.64 -6.06
N ARG A 161 8.43 1.76 -6.41
CA ARG A 161 9.23 0.77 -7.14
C ARG A 161 8.45 0.00 -8.21
N LYS A 162 8.46 0.52 -9.45
CA LYS A 162 8.14 -0.33 -10.61
C LYS A 162 9.15 -1.49 -10.67
N PRO A 163 8.72 -2.75 -10.77
CA PRO A 163 9.60 -3.83 -11.17
C PRO A 163 9.93 -3.65 -12.66
N GLY A 164 11.19 -3.92 -13.00
CA GLY A 164 11.87 -3.44 -14.21
C GLY A 164 11.13 -3.62 -15.53
N SER A 165 11.01 -2.52 -16.28
CA SER A 165 11.36 -2.40 -17.70
C SER A 165 10.86 -1.04 -18.20
N SER A 166 11.68 -0.03 -18.03
CA SER A 166 11.64 1.18 -18.86
C SER A 166 13.09 1.64 -18.90
N GLN A 167 13.67 1.67 -20.10
CA GLN A 167 15.00 2.22 -20.31
C GLN A 167 15.12 3.53 -19.53
N PRO A 168 16.28 3.83 -18.92
CA PRO A 168 16.53 5.17 -18.40
C PRO A 168 16.11 6.16 -19.50
N PRO A 169 15.30 7.19 -19.19
CA PRO A 169 15.08 8.25 -20.16
C PRO A 169 16.44 8.70 -20.66
N GLU A 170 16.57 8.81 -21.98
CA GLU A 170 17.82 9.17 -22.63
C GLU A 170 18.35 10.43 -21.93
N VAL A 171 19.59 10.38 -21.44
CA VAL A 171 20.18 11.39 -20.55
C VAL A 171 19.96 12.80 -21.12
N ASP A 172 19.89 12.90 -22.44
CA ASP A 172 19.67 14.12 -23.20
C ASP A 172 18.31 14.80 -22.93
N GLU A 173 17.19 14.06 -22.81
CA GLU A 173 15.87 14.66 -22.57
C GLU A 173 15.78 15.24 -21.15
N THR A 174 16.32 14.50 -20.16
CA THR A 174 16.35 14.96 -18.76
C THR A 174 17.28 16.16 -18.56
N VAL A 175 18.40 16.21 -19.29
CA VAL A 175 19.30 17.36 -19.29
C VAL A 175 18.62 18.56 -19.95
N GLN A 176 17.92 18.37 -21.07
CA GLN A 176 17.19 19.45 -21.74
C GLN A 176 16.07 20.03 -20.86
N GLU A 177 15.33 19.20 -20.11
CA GLU A 177 14.31 19.66 -19.17
C GLU A 177 14.91 20.40 -17.97
N LEU A 178 16.04 19.93 -17.44
CA LEU A 178 16.80 20.63 -16.39
C LEU A 178 17.29 22.00 -16.88
N VAL A 179 17.80 22.10 -18.11
CA VAL A 179 18.26 23.37 -18.69
C VAL A 179 17.11 24.36 -18.89
N ARG A 180 15.92 23.89 -19.26
CA ARG A 180 14.72 24.74 -19.39
C ARG A 180 14.28 25.28 -18.04
N THR A 181 14.13 24.40 -17.05
CA THR A 181 13.70 24.78 -15.69
C THR A 181 14.69 25.73 -15.01
N LEU A 182 16.00 25.55 -15.20
CA LEU A 182 17.01 26.48 -14.68
C LEU A 182 16.97 27.85 -15.37
N ARG A 183 16.60 27.92 -16.65
CA ARG A 183 16.47 29.19 -17.39
C ARG A 183 15.30 30.05 -16.90
N ASP A 184 14.23 29.41 -16.42
CA ASP A 184 13.05 30.11 -15.89
C ASP A 184 13.31 30.75 -14.52
N ILE A 185 14.41 30.36 -13.85
CA ILE A 185 14.85 30.94 -12.58
C ILE A 185 15.79 32.11 -12.89
N LYS A 186 15.25 33.33 -12.89
CA LYS A 186 15.98 34.58 -13.20
C LYS A 186 17.24 34.83 -12.35
N THR A 187 17.39 34.15 -11.22
CA THR A 187 18.52 34.33 -10.28
C THR A 187 19.69 33.39 -10.56
N ILE A 188 19.53 32.40 -11.45
CA ILE A 188 20.55 31.39 -11.72
C ILE A 188 21.03 31.51 -13.17
N ASP A 189 22.33 31.67 -13.34
CA ASP A 189 22.96 31.49 -14.66
C ASP A 189 23.09 29.99 -14.94
N ALA A 190 22.13 29.46 -15.71
CA ALA A 190 22.08 28.07 -16.09
C ALA A 190 23.36 27.60 -16.81
N ALA A 191 24.04 28.47 -17.56
CA ALA A 191 25.27 28.12 -18.27
C ALA A 191 26.44 27.92 -17.30
N ALA A 192 26.62 28.84 -16.35
CA ALA A 192 27.66 28.75 -15.33
C ALA A 192 27.49 27.51 -14.43
N PHE A 193 26.25 27.18 -14.06
CA PHE A 193 25.94 26.00 -13.26
C PHE A 193 26.33 24.69 -13.97
N LEU A 194 25.98 24.54 -15.25
CA LEU A 194 26.31 23.34 -16.02
C LEU A 194 27.82 23.16 -16.20
N GLN A 195 28.57 24.25 -16.36
CA GLN A 195 30.02 24.23 -16.44
C GLN A 195 30.65 23.72 -15.13
N GLN A 196 30.16 24.19 -13.98
CA GLN A 196 30.62 23.70 -12.68
C GLN A 196 30.32 22.21 -12.49
N LEU A 197 29.14 21.77 -12.92
CA LEU A 197 28.73 20.37 -12.82
C LEU A 197 29.60 19.46 -13.72
N ALA A 198 29.88 19.89 -14.95
CA ALA A 198 30.79 19.18 -15.87
C ALA A 198 32.22 19.09 -15.31
N THR A 199 32.68 20.13 -14.64
CA THR A 199 33.98 20.14 -13.96
C THR A 199 34.02 19.12 -12.83
N LEU A 200 32.97 19.07 -11.99
CA LEU A 200 32.87 18.10 -10.89
C LEU A 200 32.86 16.65 -11.39
N VAL A 201 32.13 16.38 -12.48
CA VAL A 201 32.10 15.05 -13.11
C VAL A 201 33.49 14.66 -13.63
N SER A 202 34.21 15.60 -14.25
CA SER A 202 35.57 15.34 -14.75
C SER A 202 36.57 15.09 -13.62
N MET A 203 36.43 15.80 -12.49
CA MET A 203 37.23 15.55 -11.29
C MET A 203 36.92 14.16 -10.70
N ALA A 204 35.64 13.78 -10.67
CA ALA A 204 35.22 12.48 -10.15
C ALA A 204 35.67 11.31 -11.03
N SER A 205 35.73 11.48 -12.36
CA SER A 205 36.29 10.47 -13.26
C SER A 205 37.79 10.32 -13.10
N GLN A 206 38.54 11.43 -13.04
CA GLN A 206 39.98 11.42 -12.80
C GLN A 206 40.36 10.79 -11.45
N ALA A 207 39.59 11.05 -10.39
CA ALA A 207 39.82 10.44 -9.07
C ALA A 207 39.55 8.92 -9.07
N ARG A 208 38.64 8.44 -9.91
CA ARG A 208 38.34 7.01 -10.07
C ARG A 208 39.44 6.28 -10.85
N ASP A 209 40.02 6.93 -11.85
CA ASP A 209 41.09 6.36 -12.68
C ASP A 209 42.44 6.32 -11.94
N ASN A 210 42.67 7.24 -11.00
CA ASN A 210 43.88 7.25 -10.16
C ASN A 210 43.83 6.27 -8.96
N ALA A 211 42.69 5.60 -8.73
CA ALA A 211 42.47 4.70 -7.59
C ALA A 211 42.41 3.21 -7.97
N GLY A 212 42.63 2.89 -9.26
CA GLY A 212 42.77 1.52 -9.80
C GLY A 212 44.20 1.22 -10.19
#